data_AF-Q464V4-F1
#
_entry.id   AF-Q464V4-F1
#
_cell.length_a   1.000
_cell.length_b   1.000
_cell.length_c   1.000
_cell.angle_alpha   90.00
_cell.angle_beta   90.00
_cell.angle_gamma   90.00
#
_symmetry.space_group_name_H-M   'P 1'
#
loop_
_entity.id
_entity.type
_entity.pdbx_description
1 polymer ?
#
loop_
_entity_poly.entity_id
_entity_poly.type
_entity_poly.pdbx_seq_one_letter_code
_entity_poly.pdbx_strand_id
1 'polypeptide(L)' 'MIGLSEILIIFTVLIFWIPIIVLACLGIKCLINWKKTCGYEVKSALDIAKERYAKGEITKEEFEDMKTILISN' A
#
# COMPACT_ATOMS: atom_id res chain seq x y z
N MET A 1 -19.59 -18.73 -33.86
CA MET A 1 -20.71 -17.90 -33.39
C MET A 1 -20.83 -18.17 -31.89
N ILE A 2 -20.43 -17.23 -31.05
CA ILE A 2 -20.43 -17.41 -29.59
C ILE A 2 -21.89 -17.62 -29.17
N GLY A 3 -22.19 -18.73 -28.49
CA GLY A 3 -23.54 -19.10 -28.10
C GLY A 3 -24.07 -18.21 -26.97
N LEU A 4 -25.38 -17.99 -26.94
CA LEU A 4 -26.04 -17.21 -25.87
C LEU A 4 -25.78 -17.84 -24.48
N SER A 5 -25.62 -19.17 -24.42
CA SER A 5 -25.19 -19.91 -23.23
C SER A 5 -23.78 -19.55 -22.74
N GLU A 6 -22.83 -19.31 -23.65
CA GLU A 6 -21.46 -18.96 -23.28
C GLU A 6 -21.38 -17.54 -22.71
N ILE A 7 -22.17 -16.62 -23.27
CA ILE A 7 -22.30 -15.26 -22.75
C ILE A 7 -22.85 -15.30 -21.32
N LEU A 8 -23.90 -16.08 -21.07
CA LEU A 8 -24.48 -16.23 -19.74
C LEU A 8 -23.46 -16.77 -18.72
N ILE A 9 -22.69 -17.79 -19.10
CA ILE A 9 -21.65 -18.36 -18.23
C ILE A 9 -20.58 -17.31 -17.88
N ILE A 10 -20.11 -16.54 -18.87
CA ILE A 10 -19.11 -15.49 -18.64
C ILE A 10 -19.65 -14.43 -17.67
N PHE A 11 -20.90 -13.99 -17.84
CA PHE A 11 -21.52 -13.03 -16.92
C PHE A 11 -21.65 -13.57 -15.50
N THR A 12 -22.11 -14.81 -15.33
CA THR A 12 -22.24 -15.46 -14.01
C THR A 12 -20.88 -15.60 -13.32
N VAL A 13 -19.86 -16.00 -14.06
CA VAL A 13 -18.49 -16.12 -13.55
C VAL A 13 -17.99 -14.74 -13.11
N LEU A 14 -18.07 -13.71 -13.96
CA LEU A 14 -17.62 -12.37 -13.63
C LEU A 14 -18.28 -11.82 -12.35
N ILE A 15 -19.59 -11.95 -12.22
CA ILE A 15 -20.33 -11.49 -11.02
C ILE A 15 -19.89 -12.24 -9.76
N PHE A 16 -19.56 -13.52 -9.88
CA PHE A 16 -19.09 -14.34 -8.77
C PHE A 16 -17.64 -14.01 -8.37
N TRP A 17 -16.81 -13.56 -9.31
CA TRP A 17 -15.43 -13.14 -9.03
C TRP A 17 -15.33 -11.75 -8.38
N ILE A 18 -16.32 -10.86 -8.56
CA ILE A 18 -16.33 -9.53 -7.93
C ILE A 18 -16.11 -9.59 -6.40
N PRO A 19 -16.88 -10.36 -5.60
CA PRO A 19 -16.68 -10.43 -4.16
C PRO A 19 -15.32 -11.02 -3.76
N ILE A 20 -14.80 -11.97 -4.56
CA ILE A 20 -13.46 -12.54 -4.35
C ILE A 20 -12.37 -11.47 -4.50
N ILE A 21 -12.46 -10.65 -5.56
CA ILE A 21 -11.53 -9.55 -5.80
C ILE A 21 -11.63 -8.49 -4.70
N VAL A 22 -12.85 -8.17 -4.26
CA VAL A 22 -13.10 -7.22 -3.16
C VAL A 22 -12.49 -7.73 -1.85
N LEU A 23 -12.72 -9.00 -1.49
CA LEU A 23 -12.12 -9.64 -0.32
C LEU A 23 -10.59 -9.65 -0.39
N ALA A 24 -10.02 -9.99 -1.54
CA ALA A 24 -8.57 -9.95 -1.74
C ALA A 24 -8.01 -8.53 -1.57
N CYS A 25 -8.64 -7.53 -2.20
CA CYS A 25 -8.26 -6.13 -2.04
C CYS A 25 -8.38 -5.65 -0.59
N LEU A 26 -9.46 -5.99 0.10
CA LEU A 26 -9.68 -5.63 1.50
C LEU A 26 -8.66 -6.32 2.42
N GLY A 27 -8.35 -7.59 2.19
CA GLY A 27 -7.31 -8.32 2.92
C GLY A 27 -5.93 -7.67 2.77
N ILE A 28 -5.55 -7.32 1.54
CA ILE A 28 -4.26 -6.63 1.26
C ILE A 28 -4.26 -5.24 1.88
N LYS A 29 -5.32 -4.43 1.70
CA LYS A 29 -5.42 -3.10 2.30
C LYS A 29 -5.36 -3.16 3.83
N CYS A 30 -6.06 -4.12 4.44
CA CYS A 30 -6.03 -4.34 5.89
C CYS A 30 -4.62 -4.72 6.37
N LEU A 31 -3.94 -5.62 5.66
CA LEU A 31 -2.58 -6.02 6.00
C LEU A 31 -1.57 -4.87 5.87
N ILE A 32 -1.68 -4.05 4.82
CA ILE A 32 -0.85 -2.85 4.64
C ILE A 32 -1.16 -1.81 5.73
N ASN A 33 -2.43 -1.64 6.09
CA ASN A 33 -2.85 -0.67 7.11
C ASN A 33 -2.42 -1.12 8.52
N TRP A 34 -2.47 -2.41 8.84
CA TRP A 34 -1.91 -2.95 10.08
C TRP A 34 -0.40 -2.69 10.19
N LYS A 35 0.35 -2.80 9.09
CA LYS A 35 1.77 -2.41 9.03
C LYS A 35 2.01 -0.90 9.12
N LYS A 36 0.98 -0.06 9.04
CA LYS A 36 1.06 1.38 9.36
C LYS A 36 0.78 1.64 10.83
N THR A 37 -0.11 0.88 11.47
CA THR A 37 -0.44 1.04 12.90
C THR A 37 0.67 0.58 13.85
N CYS A 38 1.41 -0.48 13.55
CA CYS A 38 2.52 -0.95 14.42
C CYS A 38 3.90 -0.32 14.10
N GLY A 39 3.98 0.57 13.11
CA GLY A 39 5.21 1.30 12.74
C GLY A 39 4.93 2.79 12.52
N TYR A 40 3.91 3.33 13.21
CA TYR A 40 3.35 4.65 12.96
C TYR A 40 4.34 5.77 13.27
N GLU A 41 5.21 5.61 14.28
CA GLU A 41 6.21 6.63 14.60
C GLU A 41 7.39 6.63 13.61
N VAL A 42 7.95 5.46 13.32
CA VAL A 42 9.13 5.34 12.43
C VAL A 42 8.79 5.74 11.00
N LYS A 43 7.63 5.31 10.46
CA LYS A 43 7.22 5.75 9.12
C LYS A 43 6.87 7.22 9.07
N SER A 44 6.22 7.79 10.09
CA SER A 44 5.89 9.21 10.11
C SER A 44 7.16 10.07 10.15
N ALA A 45 8.13 9.72 11.00
CA ALA A 45 9.40 10.44 11.08
C ALA A 45 10.24 10.34 9.78
N LEU A 46 10.31 9.16 9.15
CA LEU A 46 10.99 8.99 7.86
C LEU A 46 10.27 9.70 6.71
N ASP A 47 8.94 9.72 6.68
CA ASP A 47 8.15 10.39 5.64
C ASP A 47 8.31 11.91 5.74
N ILE A 48 8.30 12.46 6.96
CA ILE A 48 8.58 13.88 7.23
C ILE A 48 10.01 14.25 6.80
N ALA A 49 11.00 13.44 7.17
CA ALA A 49 12.39 13.67 6.75
C ALA A 49 12.52 13.65 5.22
N LYS A 50 11.83 12.72 4.55
CA LYS A 50 11.83 12.60 3.09
C LYS A 50 11.16 13.79 2.40
N GLU A 51 10.06 14.30 2.95
CA GLU A 51 9.37 15.49 2.44
C GLU A 51 10.27 16.73 2.51
N ARG A 52 10.98 16.91 3.63
CA ARG A 52 11.94 18.02 3.80
C ARG A 52 13.14 17.92 2.88
N TYR A 53 13.65 16.70 2.65
CA TYR A 53 14.72 16.46 1.69
C TYR A 53 14.29 16.79 0.27
N ALA A 54 13.06 16.43 -0.12
CA ALA A 54 12.50 16.77 -1.43
C ALA A 54 12.26 18.28 -1.60
N LYS A 55 11.95 18.99 -0.51
CA LYS A 55 11.86 20.45 -0.48
C LYS A 55 13.25 21.13 -0.47
N GLY A 56 14.33 20.37 -0.27
CA GLY A 56 15.70 20.90 -0.15
C GLY A 56 15.96 21.61 1.19
N GLU A 57 15.09 21.43 2.18
CA GLU A 57 15.22 22.02 3.51
C GLU A 57 16.27 21.32 4.37
N ILE A 58 16.59 20.07 4.05
CA ILE A 58 17.63 19.28 4.70
C ILE A 58 18.59 18.71 3.66
N THR A 59 19.84 18.55 4.06
CA THR A 59 20.87 17.95 3.21
C THR A 59 20.78 16.43 3.21
N LYS A 60 21.48 15.78 2.27
CA LYS A 60 21.55 14.31 2.20
C LYS A 60 22.17 13.69 3.45
N GLU A 61 23.12 14.39 4.08
CA GLU A 61 23.80 13.92 5.30
C GLU A 61 22.82 13.89 6.48
N GLU A 62 22.06 14.97 6.69
CA GLU A 62 21.05 15.05 7.73
C GLU A 62 19.92 14.01 7.56
N PHE A 63 19.55 13.71 6.31
CA PHE A 63 18.57 12.66 6.02
C PHE A 63 19.08 11.26 6.37
N GLU A 64 20.35 10.94 6.07
CA GLU A 64 20.95 9.63 6.38
C GLU A 64 21.19 9.44 7.88
N ASP A 65 21.52 10.50 8.62
CA ASP A 65 21.62 10.45 10.09
C ASP A 65 20.28 10.16 10.74
N MET A 66 19.21 10.87 10.35
CA MET A 66 17.86 10.61 10.85
C MET A 66 17.40 9.20 10.54
N LYS A 67 17.67 8.70 9.33
CA LYS A 67 17.35 7.34 8.93
C LYS A 67 18.09 6.30 9.76
N THR A 68 19.35 6.53 10.09
CA THR A 68 20.15 5.61 10.91
C THR A 68 19.64 5.56 12.35
N ILE A 69 19.33 6.71 12.94
CA ILE A 69 18.76 6.82 14.29
C ILE A 69 17.38 6.14 14.37
N LEU A 70 16.52 6.35 13.37
CA LEU A 70 15.16 5.79 13.33
C LEU A 70 15.11 4.29 13.04
N ILE A 71 16.12 3.72 12.39
CA ILE A 71 16.21 2.28 12.08
C ILE A 71 16.90 1.48 13.19
N SER A 72 17.77 2.13 13.98
CA SER A 72 18.57 1.48 15.03
C SER A 72 17.89 1.41 16.41
N ASN A 73 16.72 2.02 16.57
CA ASN A 73 15.91 2.04 17.80
C ASN A 73 14.61 1.25 17.64
#